data_AF-A0AAV2W582-F1
#
_entry.id   AF-A0AAV2W582-F1
#
_cell.length_a   1.000
_cell.length_b   1.000
_cell.length_c   1.000
_cell.angle_alpha   90.00
_cell.angle_beta   90.00
_cell.angle_gamma   90.00
#
_symmetry.space_group_name_H-M   'P 1'
#
loop_
_entity.id
_entity.type
_entity.pdbx_description
1 polymer ?
#
loop_
_entity_poly.entity_id
_entity_poly.type
_entity_poly.pdbx_seq_one_letter_code
_entity_poly.pdbx_strand_id
1 'polypeptide(L)'
;MPILGILAAFVVFMVILMMPSCSNSEPNRNDYNVTVPESTYNRTKLDSGRAYDSNCIDDELGWFSNVGTAEQRLKVFYDKTGIQPYILFAKYNPKLTSDEAKQEWAKQWYDQHIDNEDTLLFVYFAERDTDNDVGYMTLVNGKHVSSIMDAQATEIFWTYLDEYWYSDRSTDDAIVATFDATAGRIMTKTTTRNDVRKWVTVAVMVIAVCVVAAIVVWLLIKRKREHERYVERMVTTPLETAEDPILNKYDHTDQEQKGQ
;
A
#
# COMPACT_ATOMS: atom_id res chain seq x y z
N MET A 1 11.97 36.61 22.88
CA MET A 1 12.70 35.39 23.29
C MET A 1 11.76 34.20 23.60
N PRO A 2 10.62 34.32 24.32
CA PRO A 2 9.85 33.11 24.71
C PRO A 2 9.03 32.49 23.57
N ILE A 3 8.55 33.30 22.62
CA ILE A 3 7.70 32.82 21.51
C ILE A 3 8.45 31.87 20.57
N LEU A 4 9.76 32.09 20.39
CA LEU A 4 10.61 31.27 19.52
C LEU A 4 10.89 29.89 20.13
N GLY A 5 11.06 29.82 21.46
CA GLY A 5 11.21 28.56 22.19
C GLY A 5 9.92 27.74 22.20
N ILE A 6 8.76 28.41 22.32
CA ILE A 6 7.45 27.76 22.28
C ILE A 6 7.18 27.15 20.88
N LEU A 7 7.51 27.87 19.81
CA LEU A 7 7.33 27.36 18.44
C LEU A 7 8.26 26.18 18.13
N ALA A 8 9.52 26.25 18.56
CA ALA A 8 10.48 25.15 18.41
C ALA A 8 10.06 23.90 19.20
N ALA A 9 9.56 24.08 20.43
CA ALA A 9 9.03 22.98 21.24
C ALA A 9 7.78 22.35 20.62
N PHE A 10 6.91 23.14 19.97
CA PHE A 10 5.72 22.64 19.29
C PHE A 10 6.06 21.77 18.08
N VAL A 11 7.10 22.16 17.31
CA VAL A 11 7.60 21.37 16.18
C VAL A 11 8.22 20.05 16.66
N VAL A 12 9.02 20.08 17.73
CA VAL A 12 9.60 18.87 18.33
C VAL A 12 8.51 17.93 18.88
N PHE A 13 7.47 18.47 19.52
CA PHE A 13 6.33 17.70 20.02
C PHE A 13 5.54 17.03 18.87
N MET A 14 5.39 17.71 17.73
CA MET A 14 4.72 17.14 16.56
C MET A 14 5.53 16.01 15.90
N VAL A 15 6.87 16.09 15.96
CA VAL A 15 7.78 15.03 15.50
C VAL A 15 7.74 13.82 16.44
N ILE A 16 7.59 14.02 17.76
CA ILE A 16 7.48 12.94 18.74
C ILE A 16 6.13 12.21 18.62
N LEU A 17 5.03 12.92 18.32
CA LEU A 17 3.73 12.33 17.99
C LEU A 17 3.74 11.47 16.72
N MET A 18 4.75 11.60 15.85
CA MET A 18 4.95 10.75 14.68
C MET A 18 5.78 9.48 14.94
N MET A 19 6.27 9.27 16.17
CA MET A 19 6.81 7.95 16.55
C MET A 19 5.66 6.95 16.63
N PRO A 20 5.79 5.74 16.05
CA PRO A 20 4.72 4.76 16.09
C PRO A 20 4.45 4.37 17.54
N SER A 21 3.32 4.80 18.09
CA SER A 21 2.68 4.05 19.16
C SER A 21 2.42 2.65 18.60
N CYS A 22 3.17 1.66 19.07
CA CYS A 22 2.83 0.26 18.88
C CYS A 22 1.54 -0.02 19.65
N SER A 23 0.40 0.36 19.08
CA SER A 23 -0.89 -0.17 19.47
C SER A 23 -1.07 -1.49 18.74
N ASN A 24 -0.82 -2.58 19.46
CA ASN A 24 -1.33 -3.89 19.09
C ASN A 24 -2.86 -3.81 19.26
N SER A 25 -3.58 -3.48 18.20
CA SER A 25 -5.02 -3.71 18.14
C SER A 25 -5.21 -5.21 17.94
N GLU A 26 -5.47 -5.92 19.04
CA GLU A 26 -6.08 -7.24 18.97
C GLU A 26 -7.40 -7.13 18.18
N PRO A 27 -7.63 -7.95 17.15
CA PRO A 27 -8.91 -7.95 16.46
C PRO A 27 -9.97 -8.49 17.42
N ASN A 28 -10.90 -7.59 17.78
CA ASN A 28 -12.13 -7.90 18.49
C ASN A 28 -12.99 -8.80 17.59
N ARG A 29 -12.98 -10.09 17.90
CA ARG A 29 -13.76 -11.14 17.26
C ARG A 29 -15.22 -10.93 17.66
N ASN A 30 -16.09 -10.48 16.75
CA ASN A 30 -17.55 -10.72 16.69
C ASN A 30 -18.30 -9.82 15.67
N ASP A 31 -17.96 -9.90 14.38
CA ASP A 31 -18.86 -9.43 13.31
C ASP A 31 -18.56 -10.25 12.05
N TYR A 32 -19.56 -10.86 11.41
CA TYR A 32 -19.39 -11.59 10.14
C TYR A 32 -19.24 -10.58 8.98
N ASN A 33 -18.24 -9.69 9.09
CA ASN A 33 -17.75 -8.89 7.97
C ASN A 33 -16.53 -9.62 7.42
N VAL A 34 -16.69 -10.30 6.27
CA VAL A 34 -15.56 -10.92 5.56
C VAL A 34 -14.52 -9.84 5.29
N THR A 35 -13.40 -9.90 6.01
CA THR A 35 -12.34 -8.91 5.89
C THR A 35 -11.38 -9.38 4.81
N VAL A 36 -11.56 -8.84 3.60
CA VAL A 36 -10.67 -9.14 2.47
C VAL A 36 -9.24 -8.66 2.80
N PRO A 37 -8.22 -9.52 2.69
CA PRO A 37 -6.83 -9.14 2.95
C PRO A 37 -6.36 -7.92 2.17
N GLU A 38 -5.38 -7.21 2.72
CA GLU A 38 -4.73 -6.09 2.02
C GLU A 38 -3.86 -6.60 0.87
N SER A 39 -4.04 -6.02 -0.32
CA SER A 39 -3.10 -6.20 -1.43
C SER A 39 -1.91 -5.26 -1.23
N THR A 40 -0.83 -5.73 -0.60
CA THR A 40 0.30 -4.86 -0.22
C THR A 40 1.39 -4.70 -1.30
N TYR A 41 1.36 -5.55 -2.33
CA TYR A 41 2.31 -5.53 -3.44
C TYR A 41 1.71 -4.90 -4.69
N ASN A 42 2.50 -4.07 -5.37
CA ASN A 42 2.13 -3.57 -6.69
C ASN A 42 2.45 -4.63 -7.74
N ARG A 43 1.42 -5.14 -8.41
CA ARG A 43 1.53 -6.12 -9.49
C ARG A 43 1.46 -5.43 -10.84
N THR A 44 2.21 -5.96 -11.79
CA THR A 44 2.17 -5.52 -13.19
C THR A 44 1.45 -6.58 -13.99
N LYS A 45 0.56 -6.14 -14.89
CA LYS A 45 -0.15 -7.04 -15.80
C LYS A 45 0.86 -7.90 -16.56
N LEU A 46 0.57 -9.20 -16.66
CA LEU A 46 1.36 -10.14 -17.46
C LEU A 46 1.23 -9.79 -18.95
N ASP A 47 2.36 -9.72 -19.64
CA ASP A 47 2.40 -9.61 -21.09
C ASP A 47 2.70 -10.99 -21.69
N SER A 48 1.65 -11.80 -21.85
CA SER A 48 1.76 -13.14 -22.41
C SER A 48 1.96 -13.14 -23.93
N GLY A 49 1.67 -12.03 -24.61
CA GLY A 49 1.59 -11.96 -26.08
C GLY A 49 0.50 -12.86 -26.70
N ARG A 50 -0.29 -13.58 -25.88
CA ARG A 50 -1.36 -14.48 -26.32
C ARG A 50 -2.70 -13.79 -26.13
N ALA A 51 -3.59 -13.89 -27.11
CA ALA A 51 -4.96 -13.40 -26.97
C ALA A 51 -5.73 -14.25 -25.95
N TYR A 52 -6.77 -13.65 -25.37
CA TYR A 52 -7.71 -14.36 -24.51
C TYR A 52 -8.37 -15.53 -25.25
N ASP A 53 -8.34 -16.71 -24.65
CA ASP A 53 -9.08 -17.88 -25.11
C ASP A 53 -10.36 -18.03 -24.28
N SER A 54 -11.51 -18.01 -24.95
CA SER A 54 -12.79 -18.22 -24.30
C SER A 54 -13.06 -19.68 -23.97
N ASN A 55 -12.36 -20.65 -24.56
CA ASN A 55 -12.52 -22.07 -24.23
C ASN A 55 -11.78 -22.41 -22.92
N CYS A 56 -12.28 -21.86 -21.82
CA CYS A 56 -11.59 -21.80 -20.54
C CYS A 56 -12.36 -22.43 -19.38
N ILE A 57 -13.47 -23.11 -19.65
CA ILE A 57 -14.25 -23.83 -18.65
C ILE A 57 -14.45 -25.27 -19.14
N ASP A 58 -13.99 -26.22 -18.34
CA ASP A 58 -14.27 -27.64 -18.48
C ASP A 58 -15.14 -28.07 -17.29
N ASP A 59 -16.45 -28.17 -17.51
CA ASP A 59 -17.42 -28.51 -16.50
C ASP A 59 -17.93 -29.94 -16.69
N GLU A 60 -17.26 -30.90 -16.05
CA GLU A 60 -17.67 -32.29 -16.12
C GLU A 60 -18.94 -32.57 -15.29
N LEU A 61 -19.30 -31.68 -14.36
CA LEU A 61 -20.43 -31.85 -13.45
C LEU A 61 -21.74 -31.28 -14.01
N GLY A 62 -21.66 -30.38 -14.98
CA GLY A 62 -22.81 -29.66 -15.53
C GLY A 62 -23.41 -28.67 -14.53
N TRP A 63 -22.59 -28.08 -13.68
CA TRP A 63 -22.98 -27.10 -12.66
C TRP A 63 -23.05 -25.67 -13.21
N PHE A 64 -22.36 -25.37 -14.32
CA PHE A 64 -22.50 -24.11 -15.02
C PHE A 64 -23.80 -24.10 -15.82
N SER A 65 -24.67 -23.14 -15.50
CA SER A 65 -25.93 -22.94 -16.22
C SER A 65 -25.70 -22.37 -17.62
N ASN A 66 -24.65 -21.55 -17.80
CA ASN A 66 -24.30 -20.96 -19.08
C ASN A 66 -22.78 -20.74 -19.21
N VAL A 67 -22.09 -21.81 -19.60
CA VAL A 67 -20.64 -21.83 -19.83
C VAL A 67 -20.19 -20.67 -20.74
N GLY A 68 -20.79 -20.49 -21.91
CA GLY A 68 -20.37 -19.45 -22.86
C GLY A 68 -20.47 -18.02 -22.32
N THR A 69 -21.45 -17.74 -21.45
CA THR A 69 -21.55 -16.43 -20.78
C THR A 69 -20.51 -16.29 -19.67
N ALA A 70 -20.27 -17.35 -18.90
CA ALA A 70 -19.25 -17.35 -17.87
C ALA A 70 -17.84 -17.15 -18.46
N GLU A 71 -17.51 -17.86 -19.53
CA GLU A 71 -16.29 -17.69 -20.33
C GLU A 71 -16.10 -16.22 -20.73
N GLN A 72 -17.08 -15.63 -21.41
CA GLN A 72 -16.98 -14.22 -21.83
C GLN A 72 -16.76 -13.24 -20.67
N ARG A 73 -17.34 -13.50 -19.51
CA ARG A 73 -17.19 -12.65 -18.33
C ARG A 73 -15.85 -12.84 -17.62
N LEU A 74 -15.26 -14.04 -17.67
CA LEU A 74 -13.91 -14.31 -17.15
C LEU A 74 -12.83 -13.51 -17.87
N LYS A 75 -13.10 -13.03 -19.09
CA LYS A 75 -12.21 -12.12 -19.82
C LYS A 75 -11.80 -10.89 -19.00
N VAL A 76 -12.65 -10.41 -18.08
CA VAL A 76 -12.31 -9.26 -17.22
C VAL A 76 -11.07 -9.54 -16.35
N PHE A 77 -10.92 -10.76 -15.86
CA PHE A 77 -9.73 -11.19 -15.12
C PHE A 77 -8.49 -11.08 -16.01
N TYR A 78 -8.54 -11.69 -17.20
CA TYR A 78 -7.46 -11.63 -18.19
C TYR A 78 -7.13 -10.17 -18.59
N ASP A 79 -8.14 -9.33 -18.79
CA ASP A 79 -7.92 -7.94 -19.21
C ASP A 79 -7.18 -7.13 -18.14
N LYS A 80 -7.42 -7.42 -16.85
CA LYS A 80 -6.75 -6.77 -15.73
C LYS A 80 -5.38 -7.37 -15.44
N THR A 81 -5.24 -8.70 -15.43
CA THR A 81 -4.05 -9.40 -14.93
C THR A 81 -3.14 -9.91 -16.04
N GLY A 82 -3.65 -10.13 -17.25
CA GLY A 82 -2.94 -10.75 -18.36
C GLY A 82 -2.86 -12.28 -18.27
N ILE A 83 -3.43 -12.87 -17.20
CA ILE A 83 -3.43 -14.30 -16.94
C ILE A 83 -4.65 -14.92 -17.62
N GLN A 84 -4.45 -16.04 -18.32
CA GLN A 84 -5.56 -16.85 -18.84
C GLN A 84 -6.18 -17.63 -17.67
N PRO A 85 -7.44 -17.41 -17.29
CA PRO A 85 -8.12 -18.30 -16.35
C PRO A 85 -8.43 -19.62 -17.05
N TYR A 86 -8.40 -20.73 -16.32
CA TYR A 86 -8.94 -22.02 -16.74
C TYR A 86 -9.66 -22.66 -15.55
N ILE A 87 -10.91 -23.08 -15.74
CA ILE A 87 -11.76 -23.61 -14.68
C ILE A 87 -12.06 -25.07 -15.02
N LEU A 88 -11.77 -25.98 -14.10
CA LEU A 88 -12.07 -27.40 -14.22
C LEU A 88 -12.96 -27.85 -13.06
N PHE A 89 -14.15 -28.33 -13.36
CA PHE A 89 -15.01 -29.01 -12.38
C PHE A 89 -14.92 -30.50 -12.66
N ALA A 90 -14.03 -31.17 -11.93
CA ALA A 90 -13.71 -32.57 -12.14
C ALA A 90 -14.70 -33.51 -11.42
N LYS A 91 -15.11 -34.57 -12.12
CA LYS A 91 -15.92 -35.65 -11.55
C LYS A 91 -15.21 -36.35 -10.40
N TYR A 92 -16.02 -36.94 -9.53
CA TYR A 92 -15.52 -37.76 -8.43
C TYR A 92 -14.60 -38.88 -8.94
N ASN A 93 -13.39 -38.90 -8.41
CA ASN A 93 -12.40 -39.94 -8.70
C ASN A 93 -12.07 -40.70 -7.41
N PRO A 94 -12.49 -41.97 -7.27
CA PRO A 94 -12.27 -42.75 -6.05
C PRO A 94 -10.79 -43.06 -5.77
N LYS A 95 -9.88 -42.81 -6.72
CA LYS A 95 -8.43 -42.97 -6.52
C LYS A 95 -7.78 -41.76 -5.85
N LEU A 96 -8.44 -40.59 -5.85
CA LEU A 96 -7.93 -39.36 -5.25
C LEU A 96 -8.49 -39.21 -3.84
N THR A 97 -7.83 -39.86 -2.88
CA THR A 97 -8.34 -40.01 -1.51
C THR A 97 -7.81 -38.99 -0.51
N SER A 98 -6.88 -38.11 -0.90
CA SER A 98 -6.36 -37.02 -0.06
C SER A 98 -6.20 -35.73 -0.84
N ASP A 99 -6.15 -34.61 -0.14
CA ASP A 99 -5.99 -33.28 -0.73
C ASP A 99 -4.64 -33.16 -1.46
N GLU A 100 -3.57 -33.76 -0.92
CA GLU A 100 -2.26 -33.80 -1.58
C GLU A 100 -2.31 -34.58 -2.89
N ALA A 101 -3.04 -35.70 -2.92
CA ALA A 101 -3.21 -36.49 -4.14
C ALA A 101 -4.02 -35.72 -5.19
N LYS A 102 -5.07 -34.99 -4.78
CA LYS A 102 -5.87 -34.11 -5.64
C LYS A 102 -5.02 -32.96 -6.19
N GLN A 103 -4.22 -32.30 -5.34
CA GLN A 103 -3.34 -31.21 -5.75
C GLN A 103 -2.26 -31.67 -6.73
N GLU A 104 -1.64 -32.82 -6.47
CA GLU A 104 -0.64 -33.40 -7.38
C GLU A 104 -1.25 -33.81 -8.72
N TRP A 105 -2.45 -34.39 -8.68
CA TRP A 105 -3.21 -34.68 -9.91
C TRP A 105 -3.53 -33.41 -10.70
N ALA A 106 -3.92 -32.31 -10.04
CA ALA A 106 -4.21 -31.05 -10.73
C ALA A 106 -2.98 -30.48 -11.44
N LYS A 107 -1.78 -30.61 -10.85
CA LYS A 107 -0.52 -30.21 -11.49
C LYS A 107 -0.23 -31.06 -12.72
N GLN A 108 -0.38 -32.38 -12.60
CA GLN A 108 -0.19 -33.29 -13.73
C GLN A 108 -1.22 -33.05 -14.85
N TRP A 109 -2.45 -32.73 -14.48
CA TRP A 109 -3.49 -32.34 -15.43
C TRP A 109 -3.11 -31.06 -16.17
N TYR A 110 -2.63 -30.03 -15.45
CA TYR A 110 -2.12 -28.78 -16.02
C TYR A 110 -1.03 -29.09 -17.06
N ASP A 111 0.00 -29.84 -16.68
CA ASP A 111 1.14 -30.15 -17.57
C ASP A 111 0.74 -30.95 -18.83
N GLN A 112 -0.37 -31.69 -18.76
CA GLN A 112 -0.87 -32.51 -19.87
C GLN A 112 -1.81 -31.75 -20.83
N HIS A 113 -2.53 -30.75 -20.33
CA HIS A 113 -3.62 -30.08 -21.08
C HIS A 113 -3.34 -28.62 -21.41
N ILE A 114 -2.44 -27.97 -20.66
CA ILE A 114 -2.12 -26.55 -20.80
C ILE A 114 -0.67 -26.44 -21.28
N ASP A 115 -0.50 -25.94 -22.49
CA ASP A 115 0.78 -25.86 -23.21
C ASP A 115 1.63 -24.61 -22.89
N ASN A 116 1.27 -23.87 -21.84
CA ASN A 116 1.82 -22.54 -21.57
C ASN A 116 1.96 -22.25 -20.08
N GLU A 117 2.73 -21.21 -19.76
CA GLU A 117 3.07 -20.82 -18.39
C GLU A 117 2.27 -19.60 -17.88
N ASP A 118 1.28 -19.13 -18.66
CA ASP A 118 0.52 -17.89 -18.43
C ASP A 118 -0.92 -18.15 -17.97
N THR A 119 -1.25 -19.41 -17.66
CA THR A 119 -2.58 -19.85 -17.26
C THR A 119 -2.68 -20.08 -15.75
N LEU A 120 -3.80 -19.64 -15.15
CA LEU A 120 -4.20 -20.00 -13.79
C LEU A 120 -5.29 -21.06 -13.89
N LEU A 121 -4.99 -22.27 -13.44
CA LEU A 121 -5.96 -23.35 -13.37
C LEU A 121 -6.62 -23.36 -11.99
N PHE A 122 -7.95 -23.27 -11.97
CA PHE A 122 -8.79 -23.58 -10.82
C PHE A 122 -9.42 -24.96 -11.01
N VAL A 123 -9.33 -25.81 -9.99
CA VAL A 123 -9.94 -27.15 -10.01
C VAL A 123 -10.86 -27.31 -8.82
N TYR A 124 -12.10 -27.71 -9.08
CA TYR A 124 -13.04 -28.25 -8.10
C TYR A 124 -13.10 -29.78 -8.25
N PHE A 125 -12.93 -30.52 -7.16
CA PHE A 125 -13.04 -31.97 -7.13
C PHE A 125 -14.35 -32.37 -6.48
N ALA A 126 -15.28 -32.93 -7.25
CA ALA A 126 -16.53 -33.44 -6.69
C ALA A 126 -16.26 -34.57 -5.68
N GLU A 127 -17.00 -34.55 -4.58
CA GLU A 127 -17.09 -35.67 -3.65
C GLU A 127 -18.08 -36.73 -4.15
N ARG A 128 -18.02 -37.92 -3.54
CA ARG A 128 -18.90 -39.05 -3.89
C ARG A 128 -20.38 -38.66 -3.82
N ASP A 129 -20.74 -37.92 -2.77
CA ASP A 129 -22.06 -37.33 -2.61
C ASP A 129 -22.03 -35.89 -3.11
N THR A 130 -21.99 -35.74 -4.44
CA THR A 130 -21.74 -34.47 -5.13
C THR A 130 -22.78 -33.39 -4.78
N ASP A 131 -24.00 -33.78 -4.41
CA ASP A 131 -25.08 -32.85 -4.10
C ASP A 131 -25.07 -32.36 -2.64
N ASN A 132 -24.42 -33.09 -1.73
CA ASN A 132 -24.46 -32.81 -0.29
C ASN A 132 -23.10 -32.45 0.32
N ASP A 133 -21.99 -32.83 -0.32
CA ASP A 133 -20.64 -32.58 0.16
C ASP A 133 -19.91 -31.54 -0.69
N VAL A 134 -19.28 -30.56 -0.03
CA VAL A 134 -18.43 -29.57 -0.70
C VAL A 134 -17.10 -30.21 -1.07
N GLY A 135 -16.79 -30.15 -2.36
CA GLY A 135 -15.55 -30.64 -2.94
C GLY A 135 -14.31 -29.87 -2.52
N TYR A 136 -13.18 -30.56 -2.57
CA TYR A 136 -11.87 -29.91 -2.44
C TYR A 136 -11.60 -29.00 -3.64
N MET A 137 -11.06 -27.82 -3.39
CA MET A 137 -10.70 -26.84 -4.42
C MET A 137 -9.21 -26.54 -4.37
N THR A 138 -8.60 -26.34 -5.54
CA THR A 138 -7.19 -25.95 -5.61
C THR A 138 -6.90 -25.04 -6.78
N LEU A 139 -5.77 -24.33 -6.69
CA LEU A 139 -5.22 -23.51 -7.76
C LEU A 139 -3.87 -24.09 -8.20
N VAL A 140 -3.64 -24.10 -9.50
CA VAL A 140 -2.34 -24.40 -10.10
C VAL A 140 -1.91 -23.19 -10.94
N ASN A 141 -0.83 -22.56 -10.51
CA ASN A 141 -0.24 -21.43 -11.21
C ASN A 141 0.69 -21.92 -12.31
N GLY A 142 0.54 -21.37 -13.52
CA GLY A 142 1.63 -21.29 -14.48
C GLY A 142 2.84 -20.55 -13.90
N LYS A 143 4.03 -20.83 -14.44
CA LYS A 143 5.28 -20.26 -13.94
C LYS A 143 5.30 -18.73 -13.96
N HIS A 144 4.78 -18.10 -15.02
CA HIS A 144 4.74 -16.64 -15.13
C HIS A 144 3.62 -16.00 -14.29
N VAL A 145 2.55 -16.77 -14.04
CA VAL A 145 1.41 -16.37 -13.22
C VAL A 145 1.77 -16.10 -11.77
N SER A 146 2.77 -16.81 -11.23
CA SER A 146 3.17 -16.73 -9.81
C SER A 146 3.64 -15.34 -9.36
N SER A 147 4.03 -14.46 -10.29
CA SER A 147 4.40 -13.06 -9.99
C SER A 147 3.21 -12.17 -9.65
N ILE A 148 2.01 -12.57 -10.05
CA ILE A 148 0.75 -11.83 -9.86
C ILE A 148 -0.14 -12.60 -8.90
N MET A 149 -0.33 -13.90 -9.10
CA MET A 149 -1.02 -14.81 -8.17
C MET A 149 -0.05 -15.34 -7.12
N ASP A 150 0.61 -14.43 -6.40
CA ASP A 150 1.43 -14.76 -5.24
C ASP A 150 0.57 -15.24 -4.05
N ALA A 151 1.22 -15.54 -2.91
CA ALA A 151 0.53 -16.03 -1.71
C ALA A 151 -0.57 -15.06 -1.20
N GLN A 152 -0.35 -13.73 -1.26
CA GLN A 152 -1.36 -12.75 -0.84
C GLN A 152 -2.52 -12.70 -1.82
N ALA A 153 -2.24 -12.73 -3.13
CA ALA A 153 -3.28 -12.76 -4.16
C ALA A 153 -4.12 -14.03 -4.08
N THR A 154 -3.49 -15.16 -3.77
CA THR A 154 -4.15 -16.45 -3.54
C THR A 154 -5.05 -16.41 -2.31
N GLU A 155 -4.60 -15.81 -1.21
CA GLU A 155 -5.43 -15.62 -0.01
C GLU A 155 -6.65 -14.72 -0.29
N ILE A 156 -6.46 -13.63 -1.04
CA ILE A 156 -7.54 -12.76 -1.51
C ILE A 156 -8.53 -13.53 -2.40
N PHE A 157 -8.03 -14.39 -3.30
CA PHE A 157 -8.87 -15.24 -4.13
C PHE A 157 -9.74 -16.17 -3.29
N TRP A 158 -9.15 -16.93 -2.37
CA TRP A 158 -9.91 -17.83 -1.50
C TRP A 158 -10.91 -17.09 -0.61
N THR A 159 -10.59 -15.87 -0.17
CA THR A 159 -11.52 -15.05 0.60
C THR A 159 -12.76 -14.67 -0.20
N TYR A 160 -12.59 -14.23 -1.46
CA TYR A 160 -13.74 -13.94 -2.33
C TYR A 160 -14.50 -15.19 -2.72
N LEU A 161 -13.80 -16.30 -2.96
CA LEU A 161 -14.44 -17.55 -3.29
C LEU A 161 -15.33 -18.03 -2.13
N ASP A 162 -14.81 -18.03 -0.90
CA ASP A 162 -15.59 -18.40 0.29
C ASP A 162 -16.86 -17.54 0.41
N GLU A 163 -16.73 -16.22 0.28
CA GLU A 163 -17.87 -15.30 0.34
C GLU A 163 -18.92 -15.59 -0.74
N TYR A 164 -18.49 -15.81 -1.99
CA TYR A 164 -19.41 -15.97 -3.11
C TYR A 164 -19.95 -17.39 -3.25
N TRP A 165 -19.18 -18.40 -2.85
CA TRP A 165 -19.57 -19.82 -2.90
C TRP A 165 -20.72 -20.13 -1.94
N TYR A 166 -20.71 -19.52 -0.75
CA TYR A 166 -21.77 -19.70 0.26
C TYR A 166 -22.90 -18.65 0.16
N SER A 167 -22.96 -17.90 -0.94
CA SER A 167 -24.01 -16.90 -1.20
C SER A 167 -25.15 -17.47 -2.05
N ASP A 168 -26.23 -16.70 -2.26
CA ASP A 168 -27.35 -17.07 -3.15
C ASP A 168 -27.00 -16.98 -4.66
N ARG A 169 -25.72 -16.91 -5.01
CA ARG A 169 -25.24 -16.81 -6.40
C ARG A 169 -25.31 -18.17 -7.09
N SER A 170 -25.50 -18.14 -8.41
CA SER A 170 -25.24 -19.30 -9.26
C SER A 170 -23.76 -19.67 -9.24
N THR A 171 -23.41 -20.92 -9.55
CA THR A 171 -22.01 -21.36 -9.71
C THR A 171 -21.28 -20.50 -10.74
N ASP A 172 -21.94 -20.19 -11.87
CA ASP A 172 -21.43 -19.29 -12.90
C ASP A 172 -21.04 -17.92 -12.30
N ASP A 173 -21.94 -17.32 -11.52
CA ASP A 173 -21.72 -16.00 -10.91
C ASP A 173 -20.70 -16.03 -9.79
N ALA A 174 -20.68 -17.07 -8.96
CA ALA A 174 -19.73 -17.20 -7.85
C ALA A 174 -18.29 -17.26 -8.38
N ILE A 175 -18.05 -18.09 -9.39
CA ILE A 175 -16.74 -18.22 -10.03
C ILE A 175 -16.36 -16.93 -10.73
N VAL A 176 -17.22 -16.39 -11.61
CA VAL A 176 -16.91 -15.13 -12.32
C VAL A 176 -16.65 -13.97 -11.36
N ALA A 177 -17.47 -13.82 -10.32
CA ALA A 177 -17.31 -12.75 -9.33
C ALA A 177 -16.02 -12.90 -8.55
N THR A 178 -15.63 -14.14 -8.19
CA THR A 178 -14.36 -14.41 -7.50
C THR A 178 -13.20 -13.89 -8.33
N PHE A 179 -13.10 -14.33 -9.58
CA PHE A 179 -12.02 -13.91 -10.46
C PHE A 179 -12.01 -12.40 -10.69
N ASP A 180 -13.16 -11.78 -11.00
CA ASP A 180 -13.21 -10.33 -11.23
C ASP A 180 -12.84 -9.51 -9.98
N ALA A 181 -13.37 -9.89 -8.81
CA ALA A 181 -13.08 -9.23 -7.54
C ALA A 181 -11.60 -9.38 -7.17
N THR A 182 -11.03 -10.58 -7.32
CA THR A 182 -9.58 -10.81 -7.13
C THR A 182 -8.77 -9.92 -8.05
N ALA A 183 -9.03 -9.93 -9.36
CA ALA A 183 -8.31 -9.08 -10.31
C ALA A 183 -8.43 -7.60 -9.96
N GLY A 184 -9.63 -7.13 -9.60
CA GLY A 184 -9.85 -5.77 -9.14
C GLY A 184 -8.99 -5.45 -7.92
N ARG A 185 -8.97 -6.33 -6.92
CA ARG A 185 -8.24 -6.12 -5.66
C ARG A 185 -6.73 -6.15 -5.83
N ILE A 186 -6.19 -7.16 -6.54
CA ILE A 186 -4.74 -7.37 -6.63
C ILE A 186 -4.05 -6.45 -7.65
N MET A 187 -4.80 -5.98 -8.66
CA MET A 187 -4.29 -5.05 -9.68
C MET A 187 -4.53 -3.58 -9.33
N THR A 188 -5.39 -3.28 -8.36
CA THR A 188 -5.49 -1.92 -7.83
C THR A 188 -4.16 -1.59 -7.16
N LYS A 189 -3.42 -0.66 -7.77
CA LYS A 189 -2.22 -0.09 -7.17
C LYS A 189 -2.65 0.56 -5.86
N THR A 190 -2.43 -0.12 -4.75
CA THR A 190 -2.39 0.57 -3.47
C THR A 190 -1.25 1.56 -3.62
N THR A 191 -1.56 2.85 -3.77
CA THR A 191 -0.61 3.90 -3.44
C THR A 191 -0.25 3.62 -1.99
N THR A 192 0.82 2.86 -1.79
CA THR A 192 1.06 2.15 -0.55
C THR A 192 0.99 3.19 0.54
N ARG A 193 0.35 2.90 1.66
CA ARG A 193 0.39 3.78 2.84
C ARG A 193 1.82 4.28 3.11
N ASN A 194 2.85 3.50 2.75
CA ASN A 194 4.25 3.89 2.74
C ASN A 194 4.65 4.91 1.67
N ASP A 195 4.15 4.86 0.45
CA ASP A 195 4.42 5.90 -0.56
C ASP A 195 3.69 7.19 -0.22
N VAL A 196 2.42 7.12 0.19
CA VAL A 196 1.70 8.30 0.70
C VAL A 196 2.40 8.86 1.93
N ARG A 197 2.82 8.02 2.89
CA ARG A 197 3.61 8.45 4.06
C ARG A 197 4.94 9.08 3.67
N LYS A 198 5.70 8.49 2.73
CA LYS A 198 6.96 9.09 2.24
C LYS A 198 6.71 10.47 1.67
N TRP A 199 5.71 10.63 0.80
CA TRP A 199 5.37 11.92 0.21
C TRP A 199 4.86 12.93 1.24
N VAL A 200 4.05 12.51 2.20
CA VAL A 200 3.57 13.35 3.31
C VAL A 200 4.74 13.77 4.22
N THR A 201 5.66 12.87 4.56
CA THR A 201 6.86 13.18 5.36
C THR A 201 7.76 14.18 4.64
N VAL A 202 7.98 14.02 3.33
CA VAL A 202 8.74 14.98 2.52
C VAL A 202 8.04 16.34 2.48
N ALA A 203 6.72 16.38 2.27
CA ALA A 203 5.95 17.61 2.25
C ALA A 203 6.02 18.36 3.60
N VAL A 204 5.90 17.65 4.72
CA VAL A 204 6.03 18.23 6.06
C VAL A 204 7.44 18.78 6.30
N MET A 205 8.48 18.05 5.88
CA MET A 205 9.87 18.53 5.95
C MET A 205 10.07 19.82 5.15
N VAL A 206 9.54 19.89 3.93
CA VAL A 206 9.64 21.10 3.08
C VAL A 206 8.93 22.27 3.73
N ILE A 207 7.70 22.07 4.25
CA ILE A 207 6.94 23.12 4.95
C ILE A 207 7.72 23.62 6.17
N ALA A 208 8.30 22.72 6.97
CA ALA A 208 9.11 23.09 8.13
C ALA A 208 10.32 23.96 7.75
N VAL A 209 11.04 23.59 6.68
CA VAL A 209 12.18 24.38 6.16
C VAL A 209 11.73 25.76 5.69
N CYS A 210 10.61 25.86 4.96
CA CYS A 210 10.05 27.13 4.51
C CYS A 210 9.68 28.04 5.68
N VAL A 211 9.09 27.49 6.75
CA VAL A 211 8.75 28.26 7.96
C VAL A 211 10.00 28.79 8.66
N VAL A 212 11.04 27.95 8.80
CA VAL A 212 12.32 28.39 9.38
C VAL A 212 12.97 29.49 8.54
N ALA A 213 13.01 29.34 7.22
CA ALA A 213 13.54 30.35 6.31
C ALA A 213 12.78 31.69 6.42
N ALA A 214 11.44 31.64 6.47
CA ALA A 214 10.62 32.84 6.65
C ALA A 214 10.90 33.55 7.98
N ILE A 215 11.09 32.80 9.07
CA ILE A 215 11.46 33.34 10.38
C ILE A 215 12.85 33.99 10.33
N VAL A 216 13.85 33.36 9.70
CA VAL A 216 15.21 33.92 9.56
C VAL A 216 15.16 35.22 8.77
N VAL A 217 14.45 35.26 7.64
CA VAL A 217 14.29 36.48 6.85
C VAL A 217 13.62 37.58 7.66
N TRP A 218 12.56 37.27 8.42
CA TRP A 218 11.89 38.24 9.27
C TRP A 218 12.82 38.79 10.37
N LEU A 219 13.65 37.95 10.99
CA LEU A 219 14.64 38.38 11.99
C LEU A 219 15.73 39.27 11.37
N LEU A 220 16.21 38.94 10.17
CA LEU A 220 17.18 39.77 9.46
C LEU A 220 16.60 41.13 9.09
N ILE A 221 15.36 41.18 8.61
CA ILE A 221 14.65 42.44 8.33
C ILE A 221 14.48 43.25 9.62
N LYS A 222 14.05 42.62 10.72
CA LYS A 222 13.89 43.30 12.00
C LYS A 222 15.21 43.89 12.51
N ARG A 223 16.31 43.13 12.42
CA ARG A 223 17.64 43.58 12.82
C ARG A 223 18.13 44.75 11.95
N LYS A 224 17.89 44.71 10.63
CA LYS A 224 18.18 45.85 9.74
C LYS A 224 17.43 47.11 10.15
N ARG A 225 16.14 47.00 10.44
CA ARG A 225 15.31 48.14 10.92
C ARG A 225 15.74 48.68 12.29
N GLU A 226 16.39 47.87 13.13
CA GLU A 226 16.94 48.32 14.40
C GLU A 226 18.28 49.04 14.21
N HIS A 227 19.12 48.59 13.28
CA HIS A 227 20.36 49.28 12.90
C HIS A 227 20.08 50.63 12.22
N GLU A 228 19.12 50.69 11.29
CA GLU A 228 18.72 51.96 10.65
C GLU A 228 18.21 52.97 11.68
N ARG A 229 17.37 52.55 12.64
CA ARG A 229 16.90 53.41 13.74
C ARG A 229 17.98 53.78 14.77
N TYR A 230 19.09 53.05 14.83
CA TYR A 230 20.24 53.39 15.66
C TYR A 230 21.14 54.42 14.96
N VAL A 231 21.35 54.25 13.64
CA VAL A 231 22.08 55.19 12.79
C VAL A 231 21.34 56.52 12.66
N GLU A 232 20.02 56.50 12.48
CA GLU A 232 19.20 57.73 12.51
C GLU A 232 19.34 58.46 13.84
N ARG A 233 19.33 57.75 14.97
CA ARG A 233 19.57 58.36 16.28
C ARG A 233 20.97 58.97 16.39
N MET A 234 22.02 58.35 15.85
CA MET A 234 23.36 58.94 15.82
C MET A 234 23.44 60.20 14.92
N VAL A 235 22.64 60.26 13.85
CA VAL A 235 22.63 61.40 12.92
C VAL A 235 21.76 62.56 13.43
N THR A 236 20.70 62.29 14.20
CA THR A 236 19.76 63.32 14.70
C THR A 236 19.96 63.73 16.15
N THR A 237 20.87 63.11 16.90
CA THR A 237 21.18 63.54 18.28
C THR A 237 22.26 64.64 18.23
N PRO A 238 22.02 65.83 18.79
CA PRO A 238 23.04 66.87 18.88
C PRO A 238 24.26 66.39 19.69
N LEU A 239 25.45 66.81 19.29
CA LEU A 239 26.77 66.42 19.81
C LEU A 239 27.01 66.64 21.33
N GLU A 240 26.04 67.09 22.12
CA GLU A 240 26.22 67.39 23.56
C GLU A 240 25.97 66.22 24.51
N THR A 241 25.51 65.04 24.04
CA THR A 241 25.25 63.87 24.93
C THR A 241 25.91 62.58 24.44
N ALA A 242 26.96 62.71 23.63
CA ALA A 242 27.84 61.59 23.29
C ALA A 242 28.94 61.47 24.37
N GLU A 243 28.57 61.07 25.58
CA GLU A 243 29.56 60.50 26.51
C GLU A 243 29.98 59.14 25.96
N ASP A 244 31.24 59.08 25.53
CA ASP A 244 31.83 57.95 24.84
C ASP A 244 32.24 56.88 25.88
N PRO A 245 31.56 55.71 25.96
CA PRO A 245 31.89 54.68 26.95
C PRO A 245 33.24 54.00 26.68
N ILE A 246 33.87 54.30 25.54
CA ILE A 246 35.23 53.87 25.20
C ILE A 246 36.27 54.73 25.94
N LEU A 247 36.03 56.04 26.11
CA LEU A 247 36.99 56.96 26.74
C LEU A 247 37.24 56.58 28.21
N ASN A 248 36.17 56.22 28.93
CA ASN A 248 36.21 55.87 30.36
C ASN A 248 36.94 54.53 30.64
N LYS A 249 37.13 53.68 29.61
CA LYS A 249 37.88 52.43 29.75
C LYS A 249 39.39 52.64 29.63
N TYR A 250 39.84 53.67 28.91
CA TYR A 250 41.26 53.96 28.73
C TYR A 250 41.81 54.96 29.77
N ASP A 251 40.96 55.86 30.29
CA ASP A 251 41.38 56.87 31.29
C ASP A 251 41.82 56.25 32.64
N HIS A 252 41.32 55.05 32.96
CA HIS A 252 41.71 54.32 34.17
C HIS A 252 43.01 53.51 34.05
N THR A 253 43.61 53.40 32.86
CA THR A 253 44.80 52.54 32.68
C THR A 253 46.13 53.31 32.77
N ASP A 254 46.10 54.64 32.61
CA ASP A 254 47.31 55.49 32.64
C ASP A 254 47.69 56.00 34.04
N GLN A 255 46.80 55.84 35.03
CA GLN A 255 47.06 56.27 36.42
C GLN A 255 47.80 55.20 37.26
N GLU A 256 47.96 53.96 36.80
CA GLU A 256 48.66 52.89 37.55
C GLU A 256 50.16 52.71 37.21
N GLN A 257 50.74 53.48 36.27
CA GLN A 257 52.17 53.37 35.91
C GLN A 257 53.06 54.59 36.21
N LYS A 258 52.56 55.61 36.93
CA LYS A 258 53.39 56.71 37.46
C LYS A 258 53.11 56.97 38.94
N GLY A 259 53.50 56.01 39.76
CA GLY A 259 53.55 56.13 41.23
C GLY A 259 54.60 55.18 41.78
N GLN A 260 55.86 55.56 41.61
CA GLN A 260 57.00 55.03 42.36
C GLN A 260 56.99 55.64 43.76
#